data_AF-A0A2H9LTW8-F1
#
_entry.id   AF-A0A2H9LTW8-F1
#
_cell.length_a   1.000
_cell.length_b   1.000
_cell.length_c   1.000
_cell.angle_alpha   90.00
_cell.angle_beta   90.00
_cell.angle_gamma   90.00
#
_symmetry.space_group_name_H-M   'P 1'
#
loop_
_entity.id
_entity.type
_entity.pdbx_description
1 polymer ?
#
loop_
_entity_poly.entity_id
_entity_poly.type
_entity_poly.pdbx_seq_one_letter_code
_entity_poly.pdbx_strand_id
1 'polypeptide(L)'
;MKLIKIPFSAGGLGKTLGTELAPDKIIDELKQIFLNEQGVKPEFSVESVKVNNSNITETNENIYNHIMQNDEMPIILGGDHSITYACFKAFSK
;
A
#
# COMPACT_ATOMS: atom_id res chain seq x y z
N MET A 1 -6.70 0.23 12.92
CA MET A 1 -6.44 1.18 11.80
C MET A 1 -6.33 0.41 10.49
N LYS A 2 -6.82 0.95 9.37
CA LYS A 2 -6.79 0.25 8.07
C LYS A 2 -5.49 0.53 7.32
N LEU A 3 -4.78 -0.54 6.95
CA LEU A 3 -3.57 -0.52 6.13
C LEU A 3 -3.88 -1.18 4.79
N ILE A 4 -3.54 -0.52 3.69
CA ILE A 4 -3.67 -1.09 2.35
C ILE A 4 -2.28 -1.23 1.75
N LYS A 5 -1.89 -2.47 1.46
CA LYS A 5 -0.64 -2.77 0.76
C LYS A 5 -0.87 -2.84 -0.75
N ILE A 6 0.02 -2.19 -1.49
CA ILE A 6 0.04 -2.14 -2.95
C ILE A 6 1.44 -2.56 -3.38
N PRO A 7 1.70 -3.87 -3.55
CA PRO A 7 3.02 -4.41 -3.90
C PRO A 7 3.31 -4.19 -5.39
N PHE A 8 3.33 -2.94 -5.82
CA PHE A 8 3.53 -2.53 -7.20
C PHE A 8 4.71 -1.57 -7.31
N SER A 9 5.49 -1.77 -8.37
CA SER A 9 6.56 -0.88 -8.78
C SER A 9 6.52 -0.82 -10.30
N ALA A 10 6.43 0.38 -10.87
CA ALA A 10 6.61 0.59 -12.31
C ALA A 10 8.11 0.62 -12.70
N GLY A 11 8.99 0.28 -11.74
CA GLY A 11 10.41 0.07 -11.95
C GLY A 11 11.24 1.35 -11.93
N GLY A 12 10.67 2.55 -11.77
CA GLY A 12 11.43 3.79 -11.59
C GLY A 12 12.63 3.96 -12.55
N LEU A 13 12.47 3.60 -13.82
CA LEU A 13 13.54 3.54 -14.84
C LEU A 13 14.68 2.54 -14.52
N GLY A 14 14.35 1.40 -13.92
CA GLY A 14 15.28 0.36 -13.47
C GLY A 14 15.95 0.60 -12.11
N LYS A 15 15.63 1.70 -11.42
CA LYS A 15 16.32 2.08 -10.16
C LYS A 15 15.63 1.60 -8.89
N THR A 16 14.39 1.15 -8.98
CA THR A 16 13.53 0.82 -7.83
C THR A 16 13.10 -0.64 -7.85
N LEU A 17 13.87 -1.52 -8.51
CA LEU A 17 13.61 -2.96 -8.50
C LEU A 17 13.63 -3.50 -7.07
N GLY A 18 12.64 -4.30 -6.69
CA GLY A 18 12.48 -4.86 -5.35
C GLY A 18 11.66 -3.99 -4.41
N THR A 19 11.31 -2.75 -4.78
CA THR A 19 10.45 -1.90 -3.95
C THR A 19 9.03 -2.47 -3.81
N GLU A 20 8.57 -3.28 -4.76
CA GLU A 20 7.32 -4.03 -4.66
C GLU A 20 7.24 -4.96 -3.44
N LEU A 21 8.39 -5.34 -2.86
CA LEU A 21 8.47 -6.15 -1.64
C LEU A 21 8.34 -5.32 -0.35
N ALA A 22 8.47 -4.00 -0.44
CA ALA A 22 8.46 -3.11 0.72
C ALA A 22 7.18 -3.21 1.55
N PRO A 23 5.96 -3.25 0.98
CA PRO A 23 4.74 -3.32 1.77
C PRO A 23 4.68 -4.55 2.68
N ASP A 24 5.07 -5.72 2.19
CA ASP A 24 5.08 -6.95 2.99
C ASP A 24 6.11 -6.88 4.12
N LYS A 25 7.31 -6.36 3.83
CA LYS A 25 8.37 -6.18 4.85
C LYS A 25 7.98 -5.20 5.94
N ILE A 26 7.30 -4.10 5.59
CA ILE A 26 6.79 -3.13 6.56
C ILE A 26 5.74 -3.80 7.48
N ILE A 27 4.80 -4.57 6.91
CA ILE A 27 3.79 -5.28 7.71
C ILE A 27 4.43 -6.30 8.67
N ASP A 28 5.47 -7.00 8.23
CA ASP A 28 6.18 -7.95 9.10
C ASP A 28 6.87 -7.25 10.27
N GLU A 29 7.49 -6.09 10.03
CA GLU A 29 8.14 -5.31 11.08
C GLU A 29 7.13 -4.66 12.04
N LEU A 30 5.96 -4.24 11.53
CA LEU A 30 4.87 -3.70 12.35
C LEU A 30 4.31 -4.72 13.36
N LYS A 31 4.59 -6.03 13.22
CA LYS A 31 4.22 -7.03 14.23
C LYS A 31 5.10 -6.97 15.49
N GLN A 32 6.26 -6.32 15.39
CA GLN A 32 7.27 -6.20 16.44
C GLN A 32 7.19 -4.88 17.22
N ILE A 33 6.32 -3.96 16.81
CA ILE A 33 6.17 -2.66 17.49
C ILE A 33 5.16 -2.72 18.64
N PHE A 34 5.40 -1.89 19.65
CA PHE A 34 4.55 -1.74 20.83
C PHE A 34 4.15 -0.28 20.99
N LEU A 35 2.90 -0.05 21.40
CA LEU A 35 2.34 1.29 21.65
C LEU A 35 2.87 1.91 22.94
N ASN A 36 3.31 1.09 23.90
CA ASN A 36 3.82 1.54 25.19
C ASN A 36 4.75 0.50 25.83
N GLU A 37 5.37 0.88 26.96
CA GLU A 37 6.29 0.02 27.73
C GLU A 37 5.59 -1.19 28.39
N GLN A 38 4.25 -1.19 28.44
CA GLN A 38 3.45 -2.30 28.94
C GLN A 38 3.26 -3.40 27.89
N GLY A 39 3.82 -3.22 26.68
CA GLY A 39 3.75 -4.21 25.61
C GLY A 39 2.41 -4.26 24.89
N VAL A 40 1.60 -3.19 24.95
CA VAL A 40 0.35 -3.10 24.18
C VAL A 40 0.68 -3.08 22.69
N LYS A 41 0.11 -4.00 21.91
CA LYS A 41 0.32 -4.05 20.46
C LYS A 41 -0.72 -3.22 19.71
N PRO A 42 -0.34 -2.55 18.62
CA PRO A 42 -1.31 -1.92 17.72
C PRO A 42 -2.10 -2.98 16.94
N GLU A 43 -3.37 -2.67 16.67
CA GLU A 43 -4.23 -3.50 15.82
C GLU A 43 -4.41 -2.86 14.43
N PHE A 44 -3.97 -3.60 13.41
CA PHE A 44 -4.05 -3.19 12.02
C PHE A 44 -4.95 -4.15 11.23
N SER A 45 -5.91 -3.62 10.49
CA SER A 45 -6.64 -4.36 9.46
C SER A 45 -5.90 -4.19 8.15
N VAL A 46 -5.28 -5.26 7.65
CA VAL A 46 -4.41 -5.22 6.48
C VAL A 46 -5.11 -5.84 5.27
N GLU A 47 -5.24 -5.06 4.21
CA GLU A 47 -5.75 -5.50 2.91
C GLU A 47 -4.71 -5.33 1.82
N SER A 48 -4.80 -6.15 0.76
CA SER A 48 -3.91 -6.08 -0.39
C SER A 48 -4.69 -5.75 -1.64
N VAL A 49 -4.19 -4.80 -2.43
CA VAL A 49 -4.71 -4.56 -3.78
C VAL A 49 -4.13 -5.59 -4.74
N LYS A 50 -4.96 -6.08 -5.67
CA LYS A 50 -4.51 -6.93 -6.77
C LYS A 50 -3.80 -6.08 -7.83
N VAL A 51 -2.54 -6.39 -8.09
CA VAL A 51 -1.68 -5.65 -9.00
C VAL A 51 -1.27 -6.52 -10.19
N ASN A 52 -1.05 -5.89 -11.35
CA ASN A 52 -0.52 -6.51 -12.55
C ASN A 52 0.71 -5.72 -13.02
N ASN A 53 1.91 -6.25 -12.73
CA ASN A 53 3.18 -5.59 -13.07
C ASN A 53 3.39 -5.40 -14.58
N SER A 54 2.68 -6.15 -15.42
CA SER A 54 2.72 -6.00 -16.88
C SER A 54 1.66 -5.02 -17.41
N ASN A 55 0.75 -4.53 -16.57
CA ASN A 55 -0.34 -3.65 -16.95
C ASN A 55 -0.55 -2.53 -15.92
N ILE A 56 0.12 -1.41 -16.16
CA ILE A 56 0.08 -0.21 -15.28
C ILE A 56 -1.33 0.38 -15.24
N THR A 57 -2.03 0.41 -16.38
CA THR A 57 -3.38 0.98 -16.47
C THR A 57 -4.38 0.21 -15.62
N GLU A 58 -4.42 -1.11 -15.79
CA GLU A 58 -5.26 -2.00 -14.98
C GLU A 58 -4.92 -1.89 -13.49
N THR A 59 -3.62 -1.85 -13.15
CA THR A 59 -3.19 -1.70 -11.77
C THR A 59 -3.66 -0.37 -11.17
N ASN A 60 -3.53 0.73 -11.89
CA ASN A 60 -4.01 2.04 -11.43
C ASN A 60 -5.54 2.06 -11.24
N GLU A 61 -6.30 1.40 -12.11
CA GLU A 61 -7.75 1.26 -11.95
C GLU A 61 -8.11 0.44 -10.71
N ASN A 62 -7.43 -0.69 -10.49
CA ASN A 62 -7.63 -1.52 -9.30
C ASN A 62 -7.33 -0.74 -8.02
N ILE A 63 -6.23 0.00 -7.98
CA ILE A 63 -5.86 0.85 -6.83
C ILE A 63 -6.94 1.90 -6.57
N TYR A 64 -7.35 2.63 -7.60
CA TYR A 64 -8.36 3.67 -7.47
C TYR A 64 -9.69 3.10 -6.95
N ASN A 65 -10.18 2.01 -7.56
CA ASN A 65 -11.46 1.40 -7.18
C ASN A 65 -11.41 0.85 -5.74
N HIS A 66 -10.30 0.20 -5.36
CA HIS A 66 -10.14 -0.34 -4.02
C HIS A 66 -10.14 0.77 -2.97
N ILE A 67 -9.45 1.90 -3.22
CA ILE A 67 -9.41 3.02 -2.27
C ILE A 67 -10.79 3.67 -2.14
N MET A 68 -11.50 3.89 -3.25
CA MET A 68 -12.85 4.47 -3.27
C MET A 68 -13.92 3.66 -2.51
N GLN A 69 -13.68 2.37 -2.28
CA GLN A 69 -14.59 1.48 -1.54
C GLN A 69 -14.43 1.58 -0.01
N ASN A 70 -13.50 2.39 0.49
CA ASN A 70 -13.26 2.53 1.92
C ASN A 70 -14.05 3.70 2.51
N ASP A 71 -14.72 3.46 3.63
CA ASP A 71 -15.45 4.48 4.37
C ASP A 71 -14.53 5.49 5.07
N GLU A 72 -13.30 5.07 5.38
CA GLU A 72 -12.26 5.89 6.00
C GLU A 72 -10.99 5.87 5.16
N MET A 73 -10.22 6.96 5.19
CA MET A 73 -8.97 7.05 4.46
C MET A 73 -7.93 6.10 5.05
N PRO A 74 -7.49 5.06 4.31
CA PRO A 74 -6.54 4.10 4.81
C PRO A 74 -5.10 4.65 4.75
N ILE A 75 -4.20 4.08 5.55
CA ILE A 75 -2.76 4.27 5.32
C ILE A 75 -2.32 3.33 4.22
N ILE A 76 -1.62 3.88 3.22
CA ILE A 76 -1.21 3.17 2.02
C ILE A 76 0.27 2.81 2.11
N LEU A 77 0.59 1.53 1.92
CA LEU A 77 1.96 1.00 1.86
C LEU A 77 2.24 0.58 0.40
N GLY A 78 3.04 1.37 -0.30
CA GLY A 78 3.39 1.15 -1.70
C GLY A 78 4.81 0.60 -1.92
N GLY A 79 5.12 0.29 -3.18
CA GLY A 79 6.48 0.04 -3.62
C GLY A 79 7.20 1.34 -4.00
N ASP A 80 6.94 1.85 -5.21
CA ASP A 80 7.49 3.13 -5.66
C ASP A 80 6.39 4.21 -5.81
N HIS A 81 6.78 5.43 -6.18
CA HIS A 81 5.86 6.56 -6.37
C HIS A 81 4.90 6.40 -7.57
N SER A 82 4.97 5.31 -8.34
CA SER A 82 4.06 5.10 -9.46
C SER A 82 2.59 4.93 -9.03
N ILE A 83 2.36 4.43 -7.81
CA ILE A 83 1.00 4.27 -7.26
C ILE A 83 0.36 5.61 -6.89
N THR A 84 1.15 6.68 -6.71
CA THR A 84 0.70 7.95 -6.13
C THR A 84 -0.42 8.58 -6.95
N TYR A 85 -0.37 8.46 -8.28
CA TYR A 85 -1.41 8.99 -9.16
C TYR A 85 -2.80 8.39 -8.85
N ALA A 86 -2.91 7.07 -8.80
CA ALA A 86 -4.17 6.38 -8.53
C ALA A 86 -4.68 6.66 -7.11
N CYS A 87 -3.77 6.62 -6.12
CA CYS A 87 -4.10 6.91 -4.72
C CYS A 87 -4.63 8.33 -4.54
N PHE A 88 -3.92 9.31 -5.11
CA PHE A 88 -4.31 10.71 -4.98
C PHE A 88 -5.61 11.03 -5.73
N LYS A 89 -5.81 10.43 -6.91
CA LYS A 89 -7.05 10.56 -7.67
C LYS A 89 -8.28 10.05 -6.90
N ALA A 90 -8.12 8.96 -6.14
CA ALA A 90 -9.16 8.46 -5.26
C ALA A 90 -9.37 9.38 -4.06
N PHE A 91 -8.29 9.86 -3.44
CA PHE A 91 -8.35 10.80 -2.32
C PHE A 91 -9.04 12.12 -2.65
N SER A 92 -8.86 12.64 -3.87
CA SER A 92 -9.38 13.96 -4.27
C SER A 92 -10.88 13.98 -4.61
N LYS A 93 -11.58 12.84 -4.53
CA LYS A 93 -13.00 12.71 -4.84
C LYS A 93 -13.81 12.50 -3.57
#